data_AF-A0A371GRQ4-F1
#
_entry.id   AF-A0A371GRQ4-F1
#
_cell.length_a   1.000
_cell.length_b   1.000
_cell.length_c   1.000
_cell.angle_alpha   90.00
_cell.angle_beta   90.00
_cell.angle_gamma   90.00
#
_symmetry.space_group_name_H-M   'P 1'
#
loop_
_entity.id
_entity.type
_entity.pdbx_description
1 polymer ?
#
loop_
_entity_poly.entity_id
_entity_poly.type
_entity_poly.pdbx_seq_one_letter_code
_entity_poly.pdbx_strand_id
1 'polypeptide(L)'
;MVGVILNGTVHPRQHLLTQKLSFNERSQRVRHAVVSFQKPSNDALPLLHLILLTQQIHRSILVNDLFKSTELIVVDLCRGKHTSRIQNEEMGSEGPKKTITIHITGFKKFQGVPENPSEAIVNNLKDYVEKRGLPAGVTLGSCTMLDVAGVGALAQLYQTLESAVSKTDTASNANVVWLHLGVNTGAVRFAIEQQAANEATFRCPDELGWQPQQEPIVREDGGISRTRKTSLPVDAILKTLKGAYDVMVSSDAGRFVCNYVYYQSLRFAEQKGNKSLFVHVPLFSRINEETQMQFTASLLEAIASAC
;
A
#
# COMPACT_ATOMS: atom_id res chain seq x y z
N MET A 1 -9.07 -22.73 45.00
CA MET A 1 -8.93 -23.60 43.82
C MET A 1 -10.27 -23.58 43.11
N VAL A 2 -10.42 -22.78 42.06
CA VAL A 2 -11.68 -22.72 41.28
C VAL A 2 -11.33 -23.23 39.89
N GLY A 3 -11.89 -24.39 39.51
CA GLY A 3 -11.72 -24.97 38.19
C GLY A 3 -12.93 -24.62 37.31
N VAL A 4 -12.67 -24.08 36.13
CA VAL A 4 -13.70 -23.90 35.09
C VAL A 4 -13.65 -25.11 34.16
N ILE A 5 -14.76 -25.84 34.04
CA ILE A 5 -14.94 -26.96 33.11
C ILE A 5 -15.72 -26.43 31.91
N LEU A 6 -15.14 -26.47 30.71
CA LEU A 6 -15.84 -26.22 29.46
C LEU A 6 -16.25 -27.57 28.85
N ASN A 7 -17.56 -27.86 28.82
CA ASN A 7 -18.12 -29.05 28.17
C ASN A 7 -18.49 -28.72 26.72
N GLY A 8 -17.87 -29.40 25.77
CA GLY A 8 -18.28 -29.46 24.36
C GLY A 8 -18.37 -30.91 23.91
N THR A 9 -19.49 -31.29 23.27
CA THR A 9 -19.84 -32.64 22.81
C THR A 9 -18.91 -33.14 21.70
N VAL A 10 -18.46 -34.40 21.82
CA VAL A 10 -17.42 -35.05 20.99
C VAL A 10 -18.00 -36.13 20.08
N HIS A 11 -17.61 -36.15 18.80
CA HIS A 11 -17.69 -37.31 17.91
C HIS A 11 -16.50 -38.26 18.15
N PRO A 12 -16.64 -39.59 18.07
CA PRO A 12 -15.74 -40.52 18.74
C PRO A 12 -14.48 -40.78 17.91
N ARG A 13 -13.34 -40.20 18.31
CA ARG A 13 -11.96 -40.73 18.23
C ARG A 13 -10.92 -39.61 18.38
N GLN A 14 -10.78 -39.02 19.57
CA GLN A 14 -9.54 -38.33 19.97
C GLN A 14 -9.35 -38.48 21.49
N HIS A 15 -8.20 -39.02 21.89
CA HIS A 15 -7.77 -39.10 23.29
C HIS A 15 -7.51 -37.68 23.84
N LEU A 16 -8.07 -37.36 25.01
CA LEU A 16 -7.85 -36.09 25.72
C LEU A 16 -6.38 -35.99 26.22
N LEU A 17 -5.71 -34.87 25.93
CA LEU A 17 -4.55 -34.40 26.68
C LEU A 17 -5.01 -33.36 27.72
N THR A 18 -4.76 -33.61 29.00
CA THR A 18 -5.01 -32.65 30.09
C THR A 18 -3.75 -31.81 30.35
N GLN A 19 -3.85 -30.48 30.22
CA GLN A 19 -2.83 -29.53 30.68
C GLN A 19 -3.07 -29.16 32.14
N LYS A 20 -2.01 -29.21 32.97
CA LYS A 20 -1.99 -28.55 34.30
C LYS A 20 -1.08 -27.32 34.21
N LEU A 21 -1.66 -26.14 34.42
CA LEU A 21 -0.91 -24.91 34.67
C LEU A 21 -0.90 -24.65 36.19
N SER A 22 0.28 -24.49 36.76
CA SER A 22 0.49 -24.13 38.17
C SER A 22 0.87 -22.65 38.23
N PHE A 23 0.07 -21.83 38.92
CA PHE A 23 0.37 -20.42 39.18
C PHE A 23 0.80 -20.23 40.64
N ASN A 24 1.85 -19.44 40.87
CA ASN A 24 2.26 -19.01 42.21
C ASN A 24 2.03 -17.49 42.34
N GLU A 25 1.11 -17.07 43.21
CA GLU A 25 0.57 -15.70 43.29
C GLU A 25 1.49 -14.66 43.98
N ARG A 26 2.78 -14.94 44.23
CA ARG A 26 3.67 -14.00 44.95
C ARG A 26 4.81 -13.39 44.14
N SER A 27 4.84 -13.50 42.81
CA SER A 27 5.84 -12.81 41.99
C SER A 27 5.25 -12.41 40.64
N GLN A 28 5.10 -11.11 40.36
CA GLN A 28 4.73 -10.58 39.04
C GLN A 28 5.90 -10.66 38.02
N ARG A 29 6.54 -11.83 37.91
CA ARG A 29 7.50 -12.14 36.84
C ARG A 29 7.39 -13.61 36.47
N VAL A 30 6.94 -13.89 35.24
CA VAL A 30 7.04 -15.22 34.64
C VAL A 30 8.53 -15.49 34.38
N ARG A 31 9.13 -16.44 35.12
CA ARG A 31 10.48 -16.93 34.83
C ARG A 31 10.39 -18.39 34.41
N HIS A 32 10.42 -18.58 33.08
CA HIS A 32 10.53 -19.85 32.36
C HIS A 32 9.31 -20.78 32.41
N ALA A 33 8.74 -21.07 31.24
CA ALA A 33 7.88 -22.23 31.03
C ALA A 33 8.75 -23.39 30.53
N VAL A 34 8.74 -24.52 31.24
CA VAL A 34 9.38 -25.76 30.79
C VAL A 34 8.30 -26.66 30.22
N VAL A 35 8.40 -26.99 28.94
CA VAL A 35 7.53 -27.95 28.26
C VAL A 35 8.32 -29.25 28.07
N SER A 36 7.92 -30.32 28.77
CA SER A 36 8.49 -31.66 28.58
C SER A 36 7.59 -32.47 27.65
N PHE A 37 8.16 -33.03 26.59
CA PHE A 37 7.47 -33.96 25.68
C PHE A 37 7.90 -35.40 25.99
N GLN A 38 6.94 -36.32 26.08
CA GLN A 38 7.23 -37.75 26.12
C GLN A 38 7.21 -38.29 24.68
N LYS A 39 8.31 -38.89 24.23
CA LYS A 39 8.52 -39.33 22.84
C LYS A 39 7.51 -40.43 22.47
N PRO A 40 6.72 -40.30 21.39
CA PRO A 40 5.94 -41.42 20.89
C PRO A 40 6.84 -42.39 20.13
N SER A 41 6.57 -43.69 20.31
CA SER A 41 7.20 -44.80 19.59
C SER A 41 6.69 -44.86 18.15
N ASN A 42 7.64 -44.90 17.21
CA ASN A 42 7.56 -45.26 15.79
C ASN A 42 6.46 -44.68 14.88
N ASP A 43 6.96 -44.29 13.70
CA ASP A 43 6.31 -44.09 12.41
C ASP A 43 5.62 -42.75 12.11
N ALA A 44 6.35 -41.98 11.29
CA ALA A 44 5.98 -40.93 10.34
C ALA A 44 4.64 -40.20 10.51
N LEU A 45 4.70 -38.95 10.99
CA LEU A 45 3.72 -37.90 10.70
C LEU A 45 4.41 -36.69 10.05
N PRO A 46 3.82 -36.06 9.00
CA PRO A 46 4.49 -35.05 8.18
C PRO A 46 4.62 -33.71 8.92
N LEU A 47 5.69 -32.97 8.58
CA LEU A 47 6.14 -31.68 9.14
C LEU A 47 5.10 -30.54 9.21
N LEU A 48 3.86 -30.73 8.75
CA LEU A 48 2.84 -29.69 8.67
C LEU A 48 2.09 -29.46 10.00
N HIS A 49 2.12 -30.41 10.94
CA HIS A 49 1.39 -30.30 12.21
C HIS A 49 2.19 -29.59 13.33
N LEU A 50 3.52 -29.48 13.20
CA LEU A 50 4.37 -28.78 14.17
C LEU A 50 4.37 -27.25 13.96
N ILE A 51 4.06 -26.79 12.74
CA ILE A 51 3.99 -25.35 12.38
C ILE A 51 2.66 -24.72 12.83
N LEU A 52 1.58 -25.49 12.89
CA LEU A 52 0.27 -24.99 13.35
C LEU A 52 0.21 -24.79 14.88
N LEU A 53 0.98 -25.56 15.66
CA LEU A 53 1.05 -25.42 17.11
C LEU A 53 1.91 -24.22 17.57
N THR A 54 2.94 -23.83 16.80
CA THR A 54 3.74 -22.64 17.12
C THR A 54 3.03 -21.33 16.77
N GLN A 55 2.16 -21.32 15.75
CA GLN A 55 1.36 -20.14 15.40
C GLN A 55 0.21 -19.86 16.39
N GLN A 56 -0.30 -20.89 17.09
CA GLN A 56 -1.38 -20.70 18.06
C GLN A 56 -0.91 -20.20 19.44
N ILE A 57 0.39 -20.34 19.75
CA ILE A 57 1.01 -19.76 20.95
C ILE A 57 1.36 -18.28 20.73
N HIS A 58 1.70 -17.87 19.51
CA HIS A 58 2.02 -16.47 19.20
C HIS A 58 0.80 -15.53 19.20
N ARG A 59 -0.42 -16.07 19.04
CA ARG A 59 -1.68 -15.30 19.10
C ARG A 59 -2.27 -15.13 20.50
N SER A 60 -1.75 -15.83 21.51
CA SER A 60 -2.25 -15.71 22.90
C SER A 60 -1.40 -14.78 23.78
N ILE A 61 -0.27 -14.25 23.26
CA ILE A 61 0.61 -13.32 23.99
C ILE A 61 0.35 -11.85 23.59
N LEU A 62 -0.46 -11.57 22.56
CA LEU A 62 -0.62 -10.24 21.99
C LEU A 62 -2.05 -9.67 22.17
N VAL A 63 -2.66 -9.89 23.33
CA VAL A 63 -4.00 -9.35 23.67
C VAL A 63 -4.02 -8.57 25.00
N ASN A 64 -2.87 -8.30 25.64
CA ASN A 64 -2.87 -7.64 26.96
C ASN A 64 -1.91 -6.45 27.14
N ASP A 65 -1.60 -5.71 26.08
CA ASP A 65 -0.95 -4.39 26.22
C ASP A 65 -1.92 -3.27 25.83
N LEU A 66 -2.84 -2.97 26.76
CA LEU A 66 -3.66 -1.78 26.77
C LEU A 66 -3.38 -1.03 28.08
N PHE A 67 -3.04 0.26 27.97
CA PHE A 67 -2.95 1.30 29.02
C PHE A 67 -1.75 1.27 29.99
N LYS A 68 -0.75 2.14 29.79
CA LYS A 68 -0.71 3.57 30.21
C LYS A 68 0.74 4.07 30.24
N SER A 69 0.99 5.13 29.50
CA SER A 69 2.16 5.99 29.67
C SER A 69 2.18 6.54 31.09
N THR A 70 3.20 6.17 31.86
CA THR A 70 3.50 6.78 33.16
C THR A 70 4.39 7.99 32.90
N GLU A 71 3.81 9.18 32.92
CA GLU A 71 4.57 10.42 33.07
C GLU A 71 5.27 10.41 34.44
N LEU A 72 6.58 10.61 34.41
CA LEU A 72 7.44 10.74 35.57
C LEU A 72 7.25 12.16 36.15
N ILE A 73 6.32 12.32 37.09
CA ILE A 73 6.17 13.56 37.86
C ILE A 73 7.28 13.57 38.93
N VAL A 74 8.34 14.33 38.70
CA VAL A 74 9.32 14.69 39.74
C VAL A 74 8.71 15.81 40.57
N VAL A 75 8.20 15.45 41.75
CA VAL A 75 7.83 16.43 42.78
C VAL A 75 9.11 16.82 43.53
N ASP A 76 9.69 17.95 43.18
CA ASP A 76 10.74 18.58 43.98
C ASP A 76 10.11 19.69 44.84
N LEU A 77 10.02 19.42 46.14
CA LEU A 77 9.50 20.32 47.16
C LEU A 77 10.67 21.11 47.76
N CYS A 78 11.01 22.26 47.18
CA CYS A 78 11.77 23.29 47.90
C CYS A 78 11.24 24.70 47.57
N ARG A 79 10.95 25.44 48.65
CA ARG A 79 10.32 26.78 48.72
C ARG A 79 11.11 27.87 47.97
N GLY A 80 10.40 28.81 47.33
CA GLY A 80 10.97 30.11 46.99
C GLY A 80 10.14 30.94 46.03
N LYS A 81 9.65 32.10 46.48
CA LYS A 81 8.84 33.08 45.73
C LYS A 81 9.66 33.72 44.59
N HIS A 82 9.10 33.81 43.38
CA HIS A 82 9.06 35.02 42.54
C HIS A 82 8.45 34.67 41.16
N THR A 83 7.29 35.25 40.84
CA THR A 83 6.72 35.20 39.49
C THR A 83 7.13 36.46 38.73
N SER A 84 8.12 36.34 37.83
CA SER A 84 8.34 37.29 36.73
C SER A 84 7.98 36.59 35.41
N ARG A 85 7.11 37.24 34.65
CA ARG A 85 6.52 36.77 33.39
C ARG A 85 7.56 36.92 32.28
N ILE A 86 8.20 35.81 31.88
CA ILE A 86 8.97 35.73 30.63
C ILE A 86 8.04 35.10 29.59
N GLN A 87 7.71 35.86 28.56
CA GLN A 87 7.08 35.35 27.35
C GLN A 87 8.15 34.55 26.60
N ASN A 88 8.06 33.21 26.65
CA ASN A 88 8.77 32.36 25.73
C ASN A 88 7.96 32.32 24.44
N GLU A 89 8.53 32.87 23.37
CA GLU A 89 8.13 32.55 22.01
C GLU A 89 8.39 31.04 21.82
N GLU A 90 7.32 30.25 21.73
CA GLU A 90 7.39 28.86 21.31
C GLU A 90 7.87 28.81 19.86
N MET A 91 9.18 28.66 19.69
CA MET A 91 9.78 28.13 18.47
C MET A 91 9.24 26.71 18.28
N GLY A 92 8.14 26.61 17.53
CA GLY A 92 7.59 25.33 17.09
C GLY A 92 8.67 24.57 16.34
N SER A 93 9.22 23.53 16.96
CA SER A 93 10.02 22.55 16.25
C SER A 93 9.07 21.82 15.29
N GLU A 94 9.07 22.24 14.02
CA GLU A 94 8.50 21.40 12.96
C GLU A 94 9.23 20.06 13.05
N GLY A 95 8.52 19.02 13.53
CA GLY A 95 9.00 17.65 13.44
C GLY A 95 9.36 17.34 11.98
N PRO A 96 10.23 16.35 11.72
CA PRO A 96 10.69 16.06 10.37
C PRO A 96 9.49 15.90 9.44
N LYS A 97 9.41 16.77 8.41
CA LYS A 97 8.34 16.72 7.40
C LYS A 97 8.32 15.32 6.81
N LYS A 98 7.17 14.66 6.89
CA LYS A 98 6.95 13.30 6.38
C LYS A 98 7.21 13.31 4.87
N THR A 99 8.31 12.70 4.45
CA THR A 99 8.66 12.58 3.03
C THR A 99 7.92 11.40 2.41
N ILE A 100 7.34 11.61 1.24
CA ILE A 100 6.66 10.60 0.42
C ILE A 100 7.56 10.23 -0.76
N THR A 101 7.80 8.93 -0.96
CA THR A 101 8.51 8.43 -2.13
C THR A 101 7.50 8.01 -3.20
N ILE A 102 7.57 8.63 -4.37
CA ILE A 102 6.65 8.35 -5.48
C ILE A 102 7.42 7.61 -6.58
N HIS A 103 7.02 6.38 -6.87
CA HIS A 103 7.51 5.59 -7.99
C HIS A 103 6.51 5.67 -9.14
N ILE A 104 7.01 5.84 -10.36
CA ILE A 104 6.18 6.20 -11.49
C ILE A 104 6.36 5.17 -12.60
N THR A 105 5.25 4.74 -13.20
CA THR A 105 5.30 3.90 -14.39
C THR A 105 4.58 4.50 -15.57
N GLY A 106 5.11 4.29 -16.76
CA GLY A 106 4.45 4.56 -18.03
C GLY A 106 4.22 3.26 -18.79
N PHE A 107 3.60 3.37 -19.95
CA PHE A 107 3.43 2.27 -20.89
C PHE A 107 4.21 2.54 -22.16
N LYS A 108 4.92 1.55 -22.68
CA LYS A 108 5.59 1.67 -23.99
C LYS A 108 4.56 1.98 -25.07
N LYS A 109 5.02 2.48 -26.22
CA LYS A 109 4.20 2.53 -27.44
C LYS A 109 3.57 1.18 -27.78
N PHE A 110 2.41 1.22 -28.41
CA PHE A 110 1.62 0.04 -28.80
C PHE A 110 0.85 0.34 -30.09
N GLN A 111 0.25 -0.68 -30.69
CA GLN A 111 -0.40 -0.58 -31.99
C GLN A 111 -1.48 0.53 -32.00
N GLY A 112 -1.38 1.44 -32.97
CA GLY A 112 -2.32 2.57 -33.14
C GLY A 112 -1.98 3.82 -32.34
N VAL A 113 -0.94 3.79 -31.49
CA VAL A 113 -0.45 4.96 -30.74
C VAL A 113 1.07 5.08 -30.95
N PRO A 114 1.52 5.72 -32.05
CA PRO A 114 2.93 5.79 -32.42
C PRO A 114 3.77 6.59 -31.42
N GLU A 115 3.13 7.53 -30.73
CA GLU A 115 3.68 8.30 -29.64
C GLU A 115 2.76 8.13 -28.44
N ASN A 116 3.25 7.47 -27.39
CA ASN A 116 2.52 7.29 -26.15
C ASN A 116 2.94 8.40 -25.16
N PRO A 117 2.06 9.37 -24.85
CA PRO A 117 2.36 10.43 -23.90
C PRO A 117 2.91 9.95 -22.57
N SER A 118 2.45 8.81 -22.04
CA SER A 118 2.96 8.32 -20.76
C SER A 118 4.40 7.80 -20.85
N GLU A 119 4.84 7.32 -22.01
CA GLU A 119 6.25 6.97 -22.26
C GLU A 119 7.14 8.20 -22.26
N ALA A 120 6.76 9.23 -23.02
CA ALA A 120 7.50 10.49 -23.09
C ALA A 120 7.60 11.15 -21.71
N ILE A 121 6.48 11.25 -20.99
CA ILE A 121 6.43 11.86 -19.66
C ILE A 121 7.38 11.14 -18.70
N VAL A 122 7.27 9.82 -18.59
CA VAL A 122 8.03 9.06 -17.59
C VAL A 122 9.53 9.04 -17.90
N ASN A 123 9.91 8.99 -19.17
CA ASN A 123 11.32 9.07 -19.57
C ASN A 123 11.92 10.45 -19.28
N ASN A 124 11.16 11.53 -19.49
CA ASN A 124 11.64 12.91 -19.38
C ASN A 124 11.51 13.47 -17.96
N LEU A 125 10.75 12.82 -17.07
CA LEU A 125 10.37 13.37 -15.77
C LEU A 125 11.56 13.64 -14.85
N LYS A 126 12.55 12.73 -14.83
CA LYS A 126 13.74 12.90 -13.98
C LYS A 126 14.48 14.19 -14.32
N ASP A 127 14.84 14.37 -15.59
CA ASP A 127 15.54 15.57 -16.07
C ASP A 127 14.68 16.84 -15.86
N TYR A 128 13.37 16.72 -16.01
CA TYR A 128 12.43 17.82 -15.81
C TYR A 128 12.41 18.30 -14.36
N VAL A 129 12.32 17.38 -13.39
CA VAL A 129 12.32 17.74 -11.96
C VAL A 129 13.71 18.11 -11.43
N GLU A 130 14.79 17.60 -12.02
CA GLU A 130 16.16 18.03 -11.67
C GLU A 130 16.40 19.50 -12.02
N LYS A 131 15.84 19.97 -13.14
CA LYS A 131 15.96 21.37 -13.58
C LYS A 131 15.09 22.33 -12.77
N ARG A 132 13.89 21.89 -12.36
CA ARG A 132 12.91 22.76 -11.66
C ARG A 132 12.94 22.62 -10.14
N GLY A 133 13.53 21.54 -9.63
CA GLY A 133 13.39 21.10 -8.25
C GLY A 133 12.15 20.20 -8.07
N LEU A 134 12.27 19.25 -7.14
CA LEU A 134 11.14 18.49 -6.66
C LEU A 134 10.35 19.31 -5.62
N PRO A 135 9.01 19.13 -5.55
CA PRO A 135 8.21 19.72 -4.48
C PRO A 135 8.70 19.29 -3.09
N ALA A 136 8.52 20.15 -2.09
CA ALA A 136 8.92 19.84 -0.73
C ALA A 136 8.20 18.58 -0.21
N GLY A 137 8.96 17.67 0.42
CA GLY A 137 8.41 16.42 0.94
C GLY A 137 8.18 15.31 -0.10
N VAL A 138 8.61 15.50 -1.36
CA VAL A 138 8.58 14.47 -2.40
C VAL A 138 9.99 13.93 -2.65
N THR A 139 10.14 12.61 -2.61
CA THR A 139 11.26 11.89 -3.21
C THR A 139 10.78 11.19 -4.47
N LEU A 140 11.41 11.47 -5.61
CA LEU A 140 11.17 10.69 -6.82
C LEU A 140 11.90 9.35 -6.70
N GLY A 141 11.14 8.25 -6.74
CA GLY A 141 11.66 6.88 -6.78
C GLY A 141 12.04 6.47 -8.19
N SER A 142 11.67 5.24 -8.58
CA SER A 142 11.92 4.71 -9.93
C SER A 142 10.95 5.30 -10.96
N CYS A 143 11.44 5.50 -12.18
CA CYS A 143 10.62 5.74 -13.38
C CYS A 143 10.76 4.50 -14.27
N THR A 144 9.66 3.79 -14.55
CA THR A 144 9.71 2.46 -15.20
C THR A 144 8.69 2.32 -16.31
N MET A 145 9.12 1.81 -17.46
CA MET A 145 8.24 1.55 -18.60
C MET A 145 7.74 0.11 -18.61
N LEU A 146 6.42 -0.06 -18.58
CA LEU A 146 5.75 -1.35 -18.69
C LEU A 146 5.38 -1.66 -20.14
N ASP A 147 5.43 -2.93 -20.51
CA ASP A 147 4.86 -3.39 -21.77
C ASP A 147 3.33 -3.26 -21.74
N VAL A 148 2.71 -2.99 -22.90
CA VAL A 148 1.24 -3.01 -23.06
C VAL A 148 0.78 -4.44 -23.25
N ALA A 149 1.03 -5.26 -22.23
CA ALA A 149 0.70 -6.67 -22.19
C ALA A 149 0.17 -7.01 -20.80
N GLY A 150 -1.07 -7.49 -20.70
CA GLY A 150 -1.72 -7.71 -19.40
C GLY A 150 -0.97 -8.74 -18.54
N VAL A 151 -1.13 -10.03 -18.86
CA VAL A 151 -0.37 -11.09 -18.18
C VAL A 151 1.13 -10.96 -18.43
N GLY A 152 1.53 -10.53 -19.63
CA GLY A 152 2.94 -10.38 -20.02
C GLY A 152 3.73 -9.39 -19.16
N ALA A 153 3.12 -8.28 -18.75
CA ALA A 153 3.78 -7.28 -17.92
C ALA A 153 3.71 -7.59 -16.42
N LEU A 154 3.00 -8.64 -15.98
CA LEU A 154 2.82 -8.92 -14.55
C LEU A 154 4.15 -9.15 -13.82
N ALA A 155 5.06 -9.94 -14.39
CA ALA A 155 6.33 -10.22 -13.75
C ALA A 155 7.14 -8.93 -13.53
N GLN A 156 7.21 -8.08 -14.56
CA GLN A 156 7.89 -6.79 -14.49
C GLN A 156 7.19 -5.84 -13.49
N LEU A 157 5.85 -5.80 -13.50
CA LEU A 157 5.07 -5.00 -12.57
C LEU A 157 5.37 -5.42 -11.12
N TYR A 158 5.23 -6.69 -10.77
CA TYR A 158 5.48 -7.16 -9.42
C TYR A 158 6.95 -6.98 -9.00
N GLN A 159 7.91 -7.22 -9.89
CA GLN A 159 9.32 -6.91 -9.62
C GLN A 159 9.52 -5.42 -9.29
N THR A 160 8.87 -4.54 -10.06
CA THR A 160 8.92 -3.09 -9.82
C THR A 160 8.29 -2.74 -8.47
N LEU A 161 7.09 -3.24 -8.20
CA LEU A 161 6.36 -3.00 -6.96
C LEU A 161 7.12 -3.51 -5.73
N GLU A 162 7.74 -4.68 -5.81
CA GLU A 162 8.50 -5.28 -4.69
C GLU A 162 9.81 -4.53 -4.41
N SER A 163 10.37 -3.84 -5.40
CA SER A 163 11.66 -3.14 -5.25
C SER A 163 11.66 -1.99 -4.23
N ALA A 164 10.49 -1.44 -3.92
CA ALA A 164 10.35 -0.30 -2.99
C ALA A 164 9.66 -0.65 -1.67
N VAL A 165 9.39 -1.92 -1.41
CA VAL A 165 8.67 -2.36 -0.20
C VAL A 165 9.64 -2.96 0.81
N SER A 166 9.59 -2.44 2.03
CA SER A 166 10.26 -3.05 3.17
C SER A 166 9.46 -4.27 3.65
N LYS A 167 10.16 -5.39 3.89
CA LYS A 167 9.56 -6.61 4.44
C LYS A 167 9.29 -6.52 5.95
N THR A 168 9.96 -5.60 6.65
CA THR A 168 9.99 -5.56 8.11
C THR A 168 9.44 -4.27 8.71
N ASP A 169 9.18 -3.26 7.89
CA ASP A 169 8.72 -1.95 8.34
C ASP A 169 7.52 -1.48 7.51
N THR A 170 6.33 -1.66 8.07
CA THR A 170 5.08 -1.23 7.44
C THR A 170 4.87 0.28 7.51
N ALA A 171 5.54 0.97 8.44
CA ALA A 171 5.41 2.42 8.58
C ALA A 171 6.13 3.16 7.44
N SER A 172 7.29 2.67 7.00
CA SER A 172 7.95 3.21 5.80
C SER A 172 7.17 2.93 4.52
N ASN A 173 6.50 1.77 4.42
CA ASN A 173 5.66 1.44 3.26
C ASN A 173 4.49 2.42 3.07
N ALA A 174 3.95 2.97 4.16
CA ALA A 174 2.87 3.98 4.12
C ALA A 174 3.28 5.30 3.44
N ASN A 175 4.58 5.53 3.28
CA ASN A 175 5.15 6.68 2.58
C ASN A 175 5.46 6.38 1.11
N VAL A 176 5.19 5.16 0.61
CA VAL A 176 5.43 4.78 -0.79
C VAL A 176 4.14 4.90 -1.59
N VAL A 177 4.21 5.63 -2.70
CA VAL A 177 3.12 5.77 -3.68
C VAL A 177 3.56 5.23 -5.03
N TRP A 178 2.74 4.36 -5.61
CA TRP A 178 2.83 3.94 -7.00
C TRP A 178 1.93 4.81 -7.87
N LEU A 179 2.51 5.60 -8.77
CA LEU A 179 1.77 6.42 -9.73
C LEU A 179 1.92 5.83 -11.13
N HIS A 180 0.82 5.38 -11.70
CA HIS A 180 0.78 4.82 -13.04
C HIS A 180 0.19 5.86 -14.02
N LEU A 181 0.88 6.10 -15.13
CA LEU A 181 0.42 6.97 -16.21
C LEU A 181 0.10 6.14 -17.45
N GLY A 182 -1.08 6.33 -18.01
CA GLY A 182 -1.52 5.66 -19.24
C GLY A 182 -2.18 6.64 -20.20
N VAL A 183 -1.95 6.49 -21.50
CA VAL A 183 -2.65 7.28 -22.49
C VAL A 183 -4.09 6.79 -22.66
N ASN A 184 -5.03 7.73 -22.71
CA ASN A 184 -6.38 7.49 -23.22
C ASN A 184 -6.57 8.33 -24.49
N THR A 185 -6.62 7.66 -25.65
CA THR A 185 -6.69 8.32 -26.96
C THR A 185 -8.00 9.09 -27.19
N GLY A 186 -9.06 8.73 -26.47
CA GLY A 186 -10.35 9.44 -26.50
C GLY A 186 -10.48 10.54 -25.46
N ALA A 187 -9.52 10.67 -24.53
CA ALA A 187 -9.58 11.68 -23.48
C ALA A 187 -9.29 13.08 -24.03
N VAL A 188 -10.05 14.05 -23.53
CA VAL A 188 -9.84 15.49 -23.80
C VAL A 188 -9.21 16.23 -22.62
N ARG A 189 -9.09 15.55 -21.48
CA ARG A 189 -8.65 16.08 -20.19
C ARG A 189 -7.98 14.98 -19.36
N PHE A 190 -7.25 15.34 -18.32
CA PHE A 190 -6.64 14.39 -17.40
C PHE A 190 -7.72 13.68 -16.56
N ALA A 191 -7.52 12.40 -16.26
CA ALA A 191 -8.45 11.63 -15.43
C ALA A 191 -7.71 10.91 -14.31
N ILE A 192 -7.99 11.28 -13.06
CA ILE A 192 -7.49 10.63 -11.86
C ILE A 192 -8.41 9.46 -11.54
N GLU A 193 -7.92 8.24 -11.67
CA GLU A 193 -8.73 7.03 -11.49
C GLU A 193 -8.88 6.71 -10.00
N GLN A 194 -10.10 6.83 -9.47
CA GLN A 194 -10.43 6.51 -8.08
C GLN A 194 -10.45 4.99 -7.83
N GLN A 195 -10.66 4.19 -8.87
CA GLN A 195 -10.84 2.75 -8.75
C GLN A 195 -10.44 1.98 -10.01
N ALA A 196 -10.21 0.67 -9.83
CA ALA A 196 -10.08 -0.31 -10.90
C ALA A 196 -11.13 -1.42 -10.72
N ALA A 197 -11.61 -1.98 -11.82
CA ALA A 197 -12.51 -3.14 -11.83
C ALA A 197 -11.72 -4.45 -11.94
N ASN A 198 -12.18 -5.51 -11.27
CA ASN A 198 -11.62 -6.86 -11.33
C ASN A 198 -11.97 -7.55 -12.66
N GLU A 199 -11.85 -6.86 -13.78
CA GLU A 199 -12.35 -7.32 -15.07
C GLU A 199 -11.32 -7.05 -16.17
N ALA A 200 -11.00 -8.12 -16.91
CA ALA A 200 -10.25 -8.08 -18.14
C ALA A 200 -11.20 -8.41 -19.31
N THR A 201 -11.59 -7.37 -20.05
CA THR A 201 -12.45 -7.46 -21.24
C THR A 201 -11.83 -6.57 -22.32
N PHE A 202 -10.84 -7.12 -23.04
CA PHE A 202 -9.99 -6.34 -23.92
C PHE A 202 -10.67 -6.18 -25.29
N ARG A 203 -10.91 -4.93 -25.70
CA ARG A 203 -11.56 -4.61 -26.99
C ARG A 203 -10.71 -5.03 -28.19
N CYS A 204 -9.40 -4.99 -28.05
CA CYS A 204 -8.41 -5.46 -29.01
C CYS A 204 -7.36 -6.31 -28.28
N PRO A 205 -6.61 -7.17 -28.97
CA PRO A 205 -5.47 -7.86 -28.37
C PRO A 205 -4.47 -6.87 -27.78
N ASP A 206 -3.81 -7.28 -26.70
CA ASP A 206 -2.61 -6.60 -26.22
C ASP A 206 -1.40 -6.91 -27.13
N GLU A 207 -0.24 -6.32 -26.83
CA GLU A 207 0.95 -6.46 -27.69
C GLU A 207 1.50 -7.89 -27.77
N LEU A 208 1.08 -8.78 -26.87
CA LEU A 208 1.42 -10.21 -26.92
C LEU A 208 0.26 -11.08 -27.46
N GLY A 209 -0.79 -10.45 -27.99
CA GLY A 209 -1.93 -11.13 -28.60
C GLY A 209 -2.98 -11.62 -27.60
N TRP A 210 -2.87 -11.30 -26.31
CA TRP A 210 -3.86 -11.71 -25.31
C TRP A 210 -5.10 -10.80 -25.39
N GLN A 211 -6.28 -11.40 -25.53
CA GLN A 211 -7.55 -10.69 -25.63
C GLN A 211 -8.64 -11.35 -24.76
N PRO A 212 -8.56 -11.23 -23.43
CA PRO A 212 -9.53 -11.82 -22.51
C PRO A 212 -10.92 -11.21 -22.68
N GLN A 213 -11.95 -12.00 -22.40
CA GLN A 213 -13.36 -11.58 -22.45
C GLN A 213 -14.07 -11.93 -21.15
N GLN A 214 -14.50 -10.92 -20.39
CA GLN A 214 -15.25 -11.07 -19.14
C GLN A 214 -14.54 -11.95 -18.10
N GLU A 215 -13.21 -11.86 -18.03
CA GLU A 215 -12.41 -12.63 -17.08
C GLU A 215 -12.09 -11.82 -15.82
N PRO A 216 -12.12 -12.43 -14.62
CA PRO A 216 -11.62 -11.77 -13.42
C PRO A 216 -10.09 -11.63 -13.47
N ILE A 217 -9.59 -10.44 -13.13
CA ILE A 217 -8.12 -10.18 -13.07
C ILE A 217 -7.49 -11.03 -11.96
N VAL A 218 -8.15 -11.08 -10.79
CA VAL A 218 -7.78 -11.89 -9.63
C VAL A 218 -8.99 -12.70 -9.21
N ARG A 219 -8.92 -14.02 -9.37
CA ARG A 219 -10.04 -14.93 -9.08
C ARG A 219 -10.40 -14.95 -7.60
N GLU A 220 -9.39 -14.82 -6.73
CA GLU A 220 -9.55 -14.83 -5.28
C GLU A 220 -10.33 -13.61 -4.75
N ASP A 221 -10.39 -12.54 -5.53
CA ASP A 221 -11.13 -11.31 -5.17
C ASP A 221 -12.63 -11.39 -5.52
N GLY A 222 -13.07 -12.47 -6.18
CA GLY A 222 -14.45 -12.69 -6.60
C GLY A 222 -14.71 -12.36 -8.07
N GLY A 223 -15.97 -12.02 -8.39
CA GLY A 223 -16.42 -11.78 -9.76
C GLY A 223 -15.94 -10.46 -10.37
N ILE A 224 -16.22 -10.29 -11.67
CA ILE A 224 -15.79 -9.14 -12.48
C ILE A 224 -16.36 -7.78 -12.03
N SER A 225 -17.49 -7.80 -11.33
CA SER A 225 -18.11 -6.59 -10.77
C SER A 225 -17.37 -6.03 -9.54
N ARG A 226 -16.40 -6.76 -8.99
CA ARG A 226 -15.59 -6.29 -7.86
C ARG A 226 -14.74 -5.11 -8.30
N THR A 227 -14.60 -4.12 -7.43
CA THR A 227 -13.70 -2.99 -7.64
C THR A 227 -12.72 -2.85 -6.48
N ARG A 228 -11.54 -2.30 -6.76
CA ARG A 228 -10.57 -1.84 -5.74
C ARG A 228 -10.43 -0.33 -5.88
N LYS A 229 -10.37 0.39 -4.75
CA LYS A 229 -10.27 1.85 -4.70
C LYS A 229 -8.92 2.27 -4.16
N THR A 230 -8.38 3.37 -4.66
CA THR A 230 -7.20 3.97 -4.03
C THR A 230 -7.50 4.45 -2.62
N SER A 231 -6.51 4.33 -1.73
CA SER A 231 -6.54 4.94 -0.40
C SER A 231 -6.12 6.41 -0.41
N LEU A 232 -5.67 6.93 -1.56
CA LEU A 232 -5.35 8.36 -1.72
C LEU A 232 -6.63 9.20 -1.75
N PRO A 233 -6.62 10.39 -1.12
CA PRO A 233 -7.78 11.30 -1.13
C PRO A 233 -7.88 12.02 -2.49
N VAL A 234 -8.44 11.34 -3.49
CA VAL A 234 -8.52 11.85 -4.88
C VAL A 234 -9.24 13.19 -4.99
N ASP A 235 -10.20 13.49 -4.13
CA ASP A 235 -10.90 14.78 -4.13
C ASP A 235 -9.99 15.93 -3.66
N ALA A 236 -9.09 15.66 -2.71
CA ALA A 236 -8.10 16.64 -2.26
C ALA A 236 -7.04 16.88 -3.35
N ILE A 237 -6.56 15.81 -3.99
CA ILE A 237 -5.64 15.90 -5.14
C ILE A 237 -6.29 16.69 -6.28
N LEU A 238 -7.54 16.36 -6.62
CA LEU A 238 -8.32 17.07 -7.63
C LEU A 238 -8.43 18.56 -7.27
N LYS A 239 -8.78 18.89 -6.03
CA LYS A 239 -8.92 20.28 -5.59
C LYS A 239 -7.63 21.09 -5.78
N THR A 240 -6.46 20.50 -5.53
CA THR A 240 -5.16 21.17 -5.73
C THR A 240 -4.85 21.42 -7.19
N LEU A 241 -5.20 20.46 -8.07
CA LEU A 241 -4.89 20.56 -9.50
C LEU A 241 -5.93 21.36 -10.29
N LYS A 242 -7.16 21.41 -9.78
CA LYS A 242 -8.28 22.10 -10.39
C LYS A 242 -8.02 23.62 -10.38
N GLY A 243 -8.13 24.24 -11.56
CA GLY A 243 -7.86 25.66 -11.78
C GLY A 243 -6.62 25.91 -12.64
N ALA A 244 -5.60 25.06 -12.54
CA ALA A 244 -4.44 25.08 -13.44
C ALA A 244 -4.61 24.11 -14.62
N TYR A 245 -5.31 22.99 -14.41
CA TYR A 245 -5.46 21.93 -15.42
C TYR A 245 -6.92 21.53 -15.61
N ASP A 246 -7.27 21.09 -16.82
CA ASP A 246 -8.53 20.37 -17.06
C ASP A 246 -8.35 18.92 -16.60
N VAL A 247 -8.82 18.64 -15.38
CA VAL A 247 -8.68 17.35 -14.70
C VAL A 247 -10.00 16.94 -14.06
N MET A 248 -10.30 15.65 -14.11
CA MET A 248 -11.46 15.05 -13.46
C MET A 248 -11.07 13.84 -12.61
N VAL A 249 -11.93 13.49 -11.66
CA VAL A 249 -11.90 12.14 -11.06
C VAL A 249 -12.72 11.21 -11.94
N SER A 250 -12.16 10.05 -12.24
CA SER A 250 -12.80 8.97 -13.00
C SER A 250 -13.00 7.75 -12.10
N SER A 251 -14.12 7.07 -12.29
CA SER A 251 -14.43 5.80 -11.61
C SER A 251 -14.32 4.59 -12.54
N ASP A 252 -13.79 4.78 -13.75
CA ASP A 252 -13.66 3.73 -14.75
C ASP A 252 -12.36 3.88 -15.54
N ALA A 253 -11.34 3.10 -15.15
CA ALA A 253 -10.07 3.00 -15.86
C ALA A 253 -10.16 2.17 -17.16
N GLY A 254 -11.37 1.83 -17.62
CA GLY A 254 -11.63 0.97 -18.77
C GLY A 254 -11.45 -0.52 -18.45
N ARG A 255 -11.33 -1.35 -19.47
CA ARG A 255 -11.17 -2.81 -19.35
C ARG A 255 -9.98 -3.36 -20.13
N PHE A 256 -8.97 -2.51 -20.36
CA PHE A 256 -7.73 -2.87 -21.04
C PHE A 256 -6.54 -2.95 -20.06
N VAL A 257 -5.31 -2.96 -20.56
CA VAL A 257 -4.07 -3.14 -19.78
C VAL A 257 -3.92 -2.10 -18.66
N CYS A 258 -4.39 -0.86 -18.85
CA CYS A 258 -4.35 0.18 -17.81
C CYS A 258 -5.12 -0.23 -16.55
N ASN A 259 -6.40 -0.63 -16.70
CA ASN A 259 -7.20 -1.17 -15.60
C ASN A 259 -6.58 -2.45 -15.01
N TYR A 260 -6.05 -3.33 -15.87
CA TYR A 260 -5.40 -4.57 -15.44
C TYR A 260 -4.24 -4.33 -14.47
N VAL A 261 -3.29 -3.48 -14.87
CA VAL A 261 -2.15 -3.07 -14.06
C VAL A 261 -2.58 -2.33 -12.80
N TYR A 262 -3.55 -1.42 -12.92
CA TYR A 262 -4.00 -0.64 -11.78
C TYR A 262 -4.65 -1.53 -10.71
N TYR A 263 -5.49 -2.49 -11.12
CA TYR A 263 -6.12 -3.43 -10.20
C TYR A 263 -5.10 -4.25 -9.42
N GLN A 264 -4.07 -4.77 -10.11
CA GLN A 264 -2.97 -5.51 -9.48
C GLN A 264 -2.16 -4.64 -8.52
N SER A 265 -1.86 -3.40 -8.92
CA SER A 265 -1.13 -2.43 -8.09
C SER A 265 -1.91 -2.02 -6.84
N LEU A 266 -3.21 -1.77 -6.95
CA LEU A 266 -4.09 -1.49 -5.80
C LEU A 266 -4.12 -2.68 -4.83
N ARG A 267 -4.28 -3.90 -5.35
CA ARG A 267 -4.24 -5.12 -4.53
C ARG A 267 -2.91 -5.25 -3.79
N PHE A 268 -1.80 -5.02 -4.48
CA PHE A 268 -0.47 -5.06 -3.88
C PHE A 268 -0.31 -3.98 -2.80
N ALA A 269 -0.75 -2.75 -3.09
CA ALA A 269 -0.66 -1.62 -2.17
C ALA A 269 -1.45 -1.89 -0.87
N GLU A 270 -2.68 -2.40 -0.97
CA GLU A 270 -3.47 -2.83 0.19
C GLU A 270 -2.75 -3.89 1.03
N GLN A 271 -2.08 -4.86 0.40
CA GLN A 271 -1.39 -5.95 1.10
C GLN A 271 -0.09 -5.51 1.78
N LYS A 272 0.57 -4.48 1.25
CA LYS A 272 1.88 -4.02 1.73
C LYS A 272 1.84 -2.75 2.58
N GLY A 273 0.68 -2.09 2.62
CA GLY A 273 0.48 -0.81 3.32
C GLY A 273 0.94 0.40 2.52
N ASN A 274 1.10 0.26 1.21
CA ASN A 274 1.49 1.33 0.29
C ASN A 274 0.23 2.02 -0.27
N LYS A 275 0.44 3.00 -1.16
CA LYS A 275 -0.63 3.66 -1.92
C LYS A 275 -0.40 3.45 -3.42
N SER A 276 -1.47 3.46 -4.19
CA SER A 276 -1.40 3.35 -5.66
C SER A 276 -2.44 4.27 -6.29
N LEU A 277 -2.07 4.93 -7.39
CA LEU A 277 -2.91 5.82 -8.18
C LEU A 277 -2.66 5.58 -9.66
N PHE A 278 -3.71 5.65 -10.46
CA PHE A 278 -3.59 5.69 -11.91
C PHE A 278 -4.13 7.01 -12.44
N VAL A 279 -3.45 7.58 -13.42
CA VAL A 279 -3.90 8.77 -14.13
C VAL A 279 -3.86 8.53 -15.63
N HIS A 280 -5.02 8.68 -16.27
CA HIS A 280 -5.07 8.73 -17.73
C HIS A 280 -4.73 10.13 -18.22
N VAL A 281 -3.86 10.18 -19.23
CA VAL A 281 -3.45 11.40 -19.91
C VAL A 281 -3.95 11.41 -21.37
N PRO A 282 -4.33 12.57 -21.92
CA PRO A 282 -4.69 12.69 -23.34
C PRO A 282 -3.49 12.52 -24.28
N LEU A 283 -3.77 12.42 -25.58
CA LEU A 283 -2.74 12.55 -26.64
C LEU A 283 -2.11 13.95 -26.62
N PHE A 284 -0.87 14.07 -27.10
CA PHE A 284 -0.20 15.38 -27.22
C PHE A 284 -0.87 16.34 -28.20
N SER A 285 -1.62 15.81 -29.18
CA SER A 285 -2.48 16.61 -30.06
C SER A 285 -3.70 17.24 -29.34
N ARG A 286 -4.02 16.78 -28.13
CA ARG A 286 -5.09 17.33 -27.27
C ARG A 286 -4.51 18.25 -26.20
N ILE A 287 -3.50 17.78 -25.47
CA ILE A 287 -2.79 18.58 -24.46
C ILE A 287 -1.31 18.36 -24.71
N ASN A 288 -0.57 19.42 -25.06
CA ASN A 288 0.84 19.31 -25.44
C ASN A 288 1.74 18.75 -24.32
N GLU A 289 2.91 18.22 -24.71
CA GLU A 289 3.86 17.58 -23.80
C GLU A 289 4.24 18.48 -22.62
N GLU A 290 4.59 19.75 -22.85
CA GLU A 290 4.99 20.68 -21.79
C GLU A 290 3.90 20.82 -20.72
N THR A 291 2.62 20.92 -21.13
CA THR A 291 1.51 21.02 -20.19
C THR A 291 1.31 19.71 -19.42
N GLN A 292 1.50 18.55 -20.07
CA GLN A 292 1.42 17.25 -19.39
C GLN A 292 2.58 17.06 -18.40
N MET A 293 3.79 17.51 -18.72
CA MET A 293 4.94 17.51 -17.80
C MET A 293 4.72 18.41 -16.59
N GLN A 294 4.18 19.61 -16.80
CA GLN A 294 3.76 20.51 -15.74
C GLN A 294 2.70 19.88 -14.84
N PHE A 295 1.66 19.28 -15.45
CA PHE A 295 0.62 18.56 -14.75
C PHE A 295 1.20 17.43 -13.89
N THR A 296 2.11 16.61 -14.43
CA THR A 296 2.73 15.52 -13.69
C THR A 296 3.52 16.04 -12.49
N ALA A 297 4.30 17.11 -12.63
CA ALA A 297 5.02 17.70 -11.51
C ALA A 297 4.08 18.25 -10.42
N SER A 298 3.02 18.98 -10.82
CA SER A 298 1.98 19.44 -9.88
C SER A 298 1.22 18.28 -9.22
N LEU A 299 1.04 17.16 -9.93
CA LEU A 299 0.42 15.96 -9.39
C LEU A 299 1.27 15.32 -8.29
N LEU A 300 2.61 15.30 -8.42
CA LEU A 300 3.50 14.81 -7.37
C LEU A 300 3.35 15.64 -6.08
N GLU A 301 3.30 16.96 -6.21
CA GLU A 301 3.07 17.88 -5.09
C GLU A 301 1.69 17.67 -4.46
N ALA A 302 0.65 17.54 -5.29
CA ALA A 302 -0.71 17.31 -4.83
C ALA A 302 -0.86 15.98 -4.08
N ILE A 303 -0.20 14.91 -4.53
CA ILE A 303 -0.15 13.61 -3.85
C ILE A 303 0.52 13.74 -2.49
N ALA A 304 1.71 14.36 -2.42
CA ALA A 304 2.45 14.49 -1.17
C ALA A 304 1.71 15.37 -0.15
N SER A 305 1.11 16.47 -0.60
CA SER A 305 0.32 17.37 0.26
C SER A 305 -0.92 16.71 0.84
N ALA A 306 -1.41 15.63 0.23
CA ALA A 306 -2.62 14.93 0.66
C ALA A 306 -2.34 13.64 1.45
N CYS A 307 -1.07 13.27 1.68
CA CYS A 307 -0.63 12.04 2.37
C CYS A 307 -0.22 12.23 3.83
#